data_AF-A0A078M2M0-F1
#
_entry.id   AF-A0A078M2M0-F1
#
_cell.length_a   1.000
_cell.length_b   1.000
_cell.length_c   1.000
_cell.angle_alpha   90.00
_cell.angle_beta   90.00
_cell.angle_gamma   90.00
#
_symmetry.space_group_name_H-M   'P 1'
#
loop_
_entity.id
_entity.type
_entity.pdbx_description
1 polymer ?
#
loop_
_entity_poly.entity_id
_entity_poly.type
_entity_poly.pdbx_seq_one_letter_code
_entity_poly.pdbx_strand_id
1 'polypeptide(L)'
;MITCDQSDYLEIACLYRIPIALRWTDGRQVEGTPLDTGYNEQREECLLMDIGGDQEWVVLTDVEAMTALVENNHFTQVRFGPGR
;
A
#
# COMPACT_ATOMS: atom_id res chain seq x y z
N MET A 1 -12.18 4.66 5.52
CA MET A 1 -12.55 3.25 5.62
C MET A 1 -12.25 2.64 4.27
N ILE A 2 -11.15 1.89 4.19
CA ILE A 2 -10.76 1.14 3.00
C ILE A 2 -11.86 0.10 2.77
N THR A 3 -12.45 0.06 1.57
CA THR A 3 -13.45 -0.97 1.21
C THR A 3 -12.75 -2.33 1.11
N CYS A 4 -13.42 -3.46 1.38
CA CYS A 4 -12.82 -4.80 1.28
C CYS A 4 -12.03 -5.00 -0.03
N ASP A 5 -12.56 -4.51 -1.17
CA ASP A 5 -11.89 -4.60 -2.47
C ASP A 5 -10.51 -3.91 -2.54
N GLN A 6 -10.26 -2.89 -1.72
CA GLN A 6 -8.99 -2.17 -1.70
C GLN A 6 -7.94 -2.93 -0.85
N SER A 7 -8.39 -3.61 0.22
CA SER A 7 -7.53 -4.48 1.02
C SER A 7 -7.04 -5.68 0.21
N ASP A 8 -7.87 -6.24 -0.68
CA ASP A 8 -7.46 -7.31 -1.61
C ASP A 8 -6.26 -6.90 -2.49
N TYR A 9 -6.20 -5.66 -2.99
CA TYR A 9 -5.06 -5.22 -3.80
C TYR A 9 -3.76 -5.10 -3.00
N LEU A 10 -3.84 -4.72 -1.72
CA LEU A 10 -2.69 -4.72 -0.81
C LEU A 10 -2.19 -6.14 -0.57
N GLU A 11 -3.10 -7.10 -0.33
CA GLU A 11 -2.74 -8.51 -0.20
C GLU A 11 -2.10 -9.07 -1.48
N ILE A 12 -2.65 -8.76 -2.66
CA ILE A 12 -2.07 -9.12 -3.95
C ILE A 12 -0.66 -8.54 -4.10
N ALA A 13 -0.49 -7.25 -3.79
CA ALA A 13 0.81 -6.59 -3.88
C ALA A 13 1.85 -7.30 -3.00
N CYS A 14 1.48 -7.62 -1.75
CA CYS A 14 2.31 -8.41 -0.84
C CYS A 14 2.61 -9.81 -1.39
N LEU A 15 1.58 -10.56 -1.79
CA LEU A 15 1.69 -11.95 -2.22
C LEU A 15 2.65 -12.12 -3.40
N TYR A 16 2.54 -11.22 -4.39
CA TYR A 16 3.37 -11.26 -5.59
C TYR A 16 4.64 -10.41 -5.49
N ARG A 17 4.88 -9.77 -4.35
CA ARG A 17 6.02 -8.86 -4.14
C ARG A 17 6.11 -7.81 -5.26
N ILE A 18 4.97 -7.26 -5.66
CA ILE A 18 4.89 -6.27 -6.73
C ILE A 18 5.42 -4.96 -6.18
N PRO A 19 6.51 -4.37 -6.72
CA PRO A 19 6.97 -3.07 -6.26
C PRO A 19 5.92 -2.00 -6.51
N ILE A 20 5.65 -1.17 -5.49
CA ILE A 20 4.60 -0.15 -5.52
C ILE A 20 5.14 1.21 -5.10
N ALA A 21 4.47 2.25 -5.58
CA ALA A 21 4.55 3.61 -5.06
C ALA A 21 3.25 3.96 -4.33
N LEU A 22 3.35 4.25 -3.04
CA LEU A 22 2.27 4.80 -2.22
C LEU A 22 2.37 6.31 -2.20
N ARG A 23 1.22 6.98 -2.34
CA ARG A 23 1.09 8.44 -2.23
C ARG A 23 0.06 8.78 -1.19
N TRP A 24 0.38 9.70 -0.29
CA TRP A 24 -0.50 10.24 0.73
C TRP A 24 -1.12 11.56 0.28
N THR A 25 -2.22 11.93 0.92
CA THR A 25 -2.95 13.19 0.65
C THR A 25 -2.13 14.45 0.96
N ASP A 26 -1.12 14.35 1.83
CA ASP A 26 -0.18 15.43 2.15
C ASP A 26 0.91 15.64 1.06
N GLY A 27 0.93 14.78 0.05
CA GLY A 27 1.92 14.80 -1.03
C GLY A 27 3.15 13.93 -0.77
N ARG A 28 3.27 13.27 0.39
CA ARG A 28 4.30 12.27 0.65
C ARG A 28 4.18 11.11 -0.33
N GLN A 29 5.32 10.60 -0.78
CA GLN A 29 5.41 9.40 -1.60
C GLN A 29 6.46 8.46 -1.02
N VAL A 30 6.15 7.16 -1.00
CA VAL A 30 7.08 6.10 -0.59
C VAL A 30 7.02 5.00 -1.62
N GLU A 31 8.18 4.54 -2.06
CA GLU A 31 8.34 3.50 -3.07
C GLU A 31 9.08 2.32 -2.45
N GLY A 32 8.62 1.11 -2.74
CA GLY A 32 9.22 -0.09 -2.17
C GLY A 32 8.50 -1.36 -2.56
N THR A 33 8.98 -2.48 -2.02
CA THR A 33 8.34 -3.79 -2.21
C THR A 33 7.53 -4.14 -0.97
N PRO A 34 6.20 -4.31 -1.08
CA PRO A 34 5.36 -4.66 0.05
C PRO A 34 5.61 -6.12 0.46
N LEU A 35 5.71 -6.33 1.77
CA LEU A 35 6.09 -7.60 2.39
C LEU A 35 4.95 -8.24 3.18
N ASP A 36 4.19 -7.45 3.92
CA ASP A 36 3.11 -7.95 4.77
C ASP A 36 2.15 -6.82 5.15
N THR A 37 0.92 -7.15 5.53
CA THR A 37 -0.09 -6.20 6.00
C THR A 37 -0.41 -6.48 7.46
N GLY A 38 -0.47 -5.44 8.27
CA GLY A 38 -0.71 -5.57 9.71
C GLY A 38 -1.51 -4.39 10.27
N TYR A 39 -1.72 -4.44 11.57
CA TYR A 39 -2.34 -3.34 12.32
C TYR A 39 -1.38 -2.87 13.40
N ASN A 40 -1.26 -1.57 13.58
CA ASN A 40 -0.52 -1.00 14.71
C ASN A 40 -1.35 -1.06 16.01
N GLU A 41 -0.78 -0.59 17.12
CA GLU A 41 -1.45 -0.54 18.43
C GLU A 41 -2.73 0.33 18.43
N GLN A 42 -2.83 1.28 17.49
CA GLN A 42 -4.00 2.15 17.28
C GLN A 42 -5.05 1.51 16.37
N ARG A 43 -4.86 0.26 15.94
CA ARG A 43 -5.69 -0.47 14.96
C ARG A 43 -5.75 0.21 13.59
N GLU A 44 -4.71 0.94 13.22
CA GLU A 44 -4.55 1.48 11.88
C GLU A 44 -3.89 0.44 10.98
N GLU A 45 -4.39 0.34 9.74
CA GLU A 45 -3.81 -0.53 8.72
C GLU A 45 -2.39 -0.04 8.37
N CYS A 46 -1.43 -0.96 8.42
CA CYS A 46 -0.03 -0.72 8.13
C CYS A 46 0.47 -1.73 7.09
N LEU A 47 1.42 -1.30 6.27
CA LEU A 47 2.07 -2.14 5.28
C LEU A 47 3.56 -2.22 5.61
N LEU A 48 4.08 -3.41 5.78
CA LEU A 48 5.52 -3.64 5.84
C LEU A 48 6.08 -3.51 4.44
N MET A 49 7.03 -2.60 4.22
CA MET A 49 7.70 -2.44 2.93
C MET A 49 9.20 -2.59 3.06
N ASP A 50 9.81 -3.22 2.06
CA ASP A 50 11.25 -3.16 1.81
C ASP A 50 11.55 -1.93 0.95
N ILE A 51 12.26 -0.97 1.54
CA ILE A 51 12.66 0.29 0.92
C ILE A 51 14.18 0.28 0.80
N GLY A 52 14.68 -0.23 -0.32
CA GLY A 52 16.12 -0.26 -0.58
C GLY A 52 16.90 -1.21 0.34
N GLY A 53 16.26 -2.26 0.86
CA GLY A 53 16.84 -3.24 1.78
C GLY A 53 16.52 -3.01 3.25
N ASP A 54 15.90 -1.88 3.61
CA ASP A 54 15.39 -1.62 4.95
C ASP A 54 13.90 -1.93 5.03
N GLN A 55 13.50 -2.66 6.06
CA GLN A 55 12.10 -3.04 6.28
C GLN A 55 11.42 -2.04 7.21
N GLU A 56 10.40 -1.33 6.71
CA GLU A 56 9.68 -0.32 7.47
C GLU A 56 8.17 -0.54 7.41
N TRP A 57 7.51 -0.35 8.55
CA TRP A 57 6.04 -0.31 8.63
C TRP A 57 5.55 1.08 8.26
N VAL A 58 4.82 1.20 7.15
CA VAL A 58 4.16 2.44 6.73
C VAL A 58 2.67 2.39 7.05
N VAL A 59 2.18 3.43 7.70
CA VAL A 59 0.75 3.57 8.03
C VAL A 59 -0.01 3.96 6.76
N LEU A 60 -1.07 3.22 6.45
CA LEU A 60 -1.90 3.41 5.25
C LEU A 60 -3.02 4.45 5.45
N THR A 61 -3.16 4.98 6.66
CA THR A 61 -4.02 6.13 6.95
C THR A 61 -3.65 7.29 6.01
N ASP A 62 -4.66 7.92 5.42
CA ASP A 62 -4.53 9.04 4.48
C ASP A 62 -3.74 8.76 3.19
N VAL A 63 -3.51 7.49 2.85
CA VAL A 63 -3.06 7.11 1.50
C VAL A 63 -4.14 7.51 0.50
N GLU A 64 -3.73 8.17 -0.58
CA GLU A 64 -4.56 8.57 -1.72
C GLU A 64 -4.47 7.53 -2.85
N ALA A 65 -3.30 6.95 -3.08
CA ALA A 65 -3.11 6.00 -4.17
C ALA A 65 -1.94 5.04 -3.95
N MET A 66 -2.05 3.85 -4.53
CA MET A 66 -0.99 2.89 -4.77
C MET A 66 -0.84 2.69 -6.28
N THR A 67 0.38 2.74 -6.79
CA THR A 67 0.68 2.51 -8.21
C THR A 67 1.71 1.40 -8.31
N ALA A 68 1.46 0.40 -9.17
CA ALA A 68 2.45 -0.62 -9.47
C ALA A 68 3.60 -0.01 -10.29
N LEU A 69 4.84 -0.25 -9.87
CA LEU A 69 6.05 0.23 -10.55
C LEU A 69 6.47 -0.71 -11.69
N VAL A 70 5.84 -1.87 -11.79
CA VAL A 70 6.06 -2.87 -12.85
C VAL A 70 4.74 -3.30 -13.47
N GLU A 71 4.79 -3.64 -14.76
CA GLU A 71 3.63 -4.19 -15.46
C GLU A 71 3.24 -5.53 -14.83
N ASN A 72 1.95 -5.68 -14.53
CA ASN A 72 1.38 -6.88 -13.93
C ASN A 72 -0.10 -7.00 -14.36
N ASN A 73 -0.67 -8.20 -14.18
CA ASN A 73 -2.04 -8.49 -14.61
C ASN A 73 -3.11 -8.17 -13.55
N HIS A 74 -2.71 -7.63 -12.39
CA HIS A 74 -3.60 -7.43 -11.25
C HIS A 74 -4.08 -5.98 -11.14
N PHE A 75 -3.15 -5.02 -11.14
CA PHE A 75 -3.47 -3.61 -11.03
C PHE A 75 -2.36 -2.72 -11.58
N THR A 76 -2.74 -1.55 -12.09
CA THR A 76 -1.79 -0.48 -12.43
C THR A 76 -1.81 0.63 -11.39
N GLN A 77 -3.00 1.13 -11.06
CA GLN A 77 -3.20 2.15 -10.04
C GLN A 77 -4.49 1.85 -9.27
N VAL A 78 -4.39 1.87 -7.95
CA VAL A 78 -5.50 1.75 -7.01
C VAL A 78 -5.59 3.07 -6.26
N ARG A 79 -6.77 3.68 -6.24
CA ARG A 79 -7.01 4.90 -5.47
C ARG A 79 -7.70 4.55 -4.16
N PHE A 80 -7.09 4.99 -3.07
CA PHE A 80 -7.66 4.92 -1.74
C PHE A 80 -8.27 6.28 -1.47
N GLY A 81 -9.51 6.29 -1.01
CA GLY A 81 -10.20 7.53 -0.70
C GLY A 81 -11.21 7.29 0.40
N PRO A 82 -11.71 8.35 1.04
CA PRO A 82 -12.93 8.24 1.80
C PRO A 82 -14.01 7.81 0.81
N GLY A 83 -14.32 6.51 0.83
CA GLY A 83 -15.47 5.97 0.12
C GLY A 83 -16.65 6.88 0.43
N ARG A 84 -17.26 7.41 -0.64
CA ARG A 84 -18.45 8.22 -0.50
C ARG A 84 -19.62 7.35 -0.09
#